data_AF-A0A2V8H1W9-F1
#
_entry.id   AF-A0A2V8H1W9-F1
#
_cell.length_a   1.000
_cell.length_b   1.000
_cell.length_c   1.000
_cell.angle_alpha   90.00
_cell.angle_beta   90.00
_cell.angle_gamma   90.00
#
_symmetry.space_group_name_H-M   'P 1'
#
loop_
_entity.id
_entity.type
_entity.pdbx_description
1 polymer ?
#
loop_
_entity_poly.entity_id
_entity_poly.type
_entity_poly.pdbx_seq_one_letter_code
_entity_poly.pdbx_strand_id
1 'polypeptide(L)'
;MHQSGSKRYANSDRIEGRRVQLTNADKSKTFAAIYMHENRVYITEATVPASAPPPALFYQSMGFLDKDGVRVRYDSIYSNAYPAPKRVPGGPNRPMGC
;
A
#
# COMPACT_ATOMS: atom_id res chain seq x y z
N MET A 1 19.96 14.98 -17.00
CA MET A 1 19.18 13.73 -17.12
C MET A 1 18.14 13.72 -16.01
N HIS A 2 16.85 13.74 -16.33
CA HIS A 2 15.76 13.92 -15.38
C HIS A 2 15.12 12.57 -15.01
N GLN A 3 14.95 12.31 -13.72
CA GLN A 3 14.09 11.21 -13.25
C GLN A 3 12.64 11.55 -13.61
N SER A 4 11.91 10.56 -14.14
CA SER A 4 10.51 10.72 -14.54
C SER A 4 9.65 9.90 -13.58
N GLY A 5 8.58 10.51 -13.06
CA GLY A 5 7.77 9.92 -12.01
C GLY A 5 6.28 10.21 -12.15
N SER A 6 5.45 9.29 -11.67
CA SER A 6 4.01 9.52 -11.52
C SER A 6 3.55 9.23 -10.09
N LYS A 7 2.70 10.11 -9.56
CA LYS A 7 2.06 9.99 -8.24
C LYS A 7 0.58 9.74 -8.43
N ARG A 8 0.03 8.69 -7.82
CA ARG A 8 -1.40 8.31 -7.95
C ARG A 8 -2.04 8.06 -6.60
N TYR A 9 -3.36 8.23 -6.52
CA TYR A 9 -4.14 7.78 -5.37
C TYR A 9 -4.08 6.25 -5.30
N ALA A 10 -4.07 5.73 -4.07
CA ALA A 10 -4.13 4.31 -3.79
C ALA A 10 -4.98 4.08 -2.54
N ASN A 11 -5.38 2.83 -2.34
CA ASN A 11 -5.80 2.36 -1.04
C ASN A 11 -5.37 0.89 -0.88
N SER A 12 -5.17 0.47 0.36
CA SER A 12 -5.09 -0.95 0.73
C SER A 12 -6.17 -1.15 1.79
N ASP A 13 -7.10 -2.07 1.55
CA ASP A 13 -8.20 -2.35 2.47
C ASP A 13 -9.05 -1.13 2.89
N ARG A 14 -9.12 -0.13 1.99
CA ARG A 14 -9.72 1.21 2.16
C ARG A 14 -8.95 2.18 3.05
N ILE A 15 -7.77 1.82 3.53
CA ILE A 15 -6.83 2.80 4.08
C ILE A 15 -6.28 3.62 2.93
N GLU A 16 -6.54 4.92 2.95
CA GLU A 16 -6.04 5.87 1.97
C GLU A 16 -4.52 5.84 1.90
N GLY A 17 -3.98 5.92 0.68
CA GLY A 17 -2.55 6.05 0.49
C GLY A 17 -2.19 6.69 -0.83
N ARG A 18 -0.88 6.77 -1.04
CA ARG A 18 -0.27 7.27 -2.26
C ARG A 18 0.67 6.26 -2.85
N ARG A 19 0.68 6.19 -4.17
CA ARG A 19 1.63 5.42 -4.94
C ARG A 19 2.54 6.34 -5.71
N VAL A 20 3.83 6.01 -5.69
CA VAL A 20 4.85 6.68 -6.48
C VAL A 20 5.52 5.62 -7.36
N GLN A 21 5.63 5.92 -8.64
CA GLN A 21 6.40 5.12 -9.59
C GLN A 21 7.41 6.02 -10.26
N LEU A 22 8.69 5.64 -10.16
CA LEU A 22 9.83 6.38 -10.70
C LEU A 22 10.57 5.53 -11.74
N THR A 23 11.05 6.18 -12.78
CA THR A 23 12.13 5.66 -13.62
C THR A 23 13.38 6.47 -13.32
N ASN A 24 14.38 5.78 -12.78
CA ASN A 24 15.65 6.36 -12.34
C ASN A 24 16.56 6.64 -13.54
N ALA A 25 17.65 7.38 -13.32
CA ALA A 25 18.57 7.76 -14.40
C ALA A 25 19.24 6.54 -15.07
N ASP A 26 19.49 5.48 -14.30
CA ASP A 26 20.02 4.18 -14.76
C ASP A 26 18.94 3.27 -15.38
N LYS A 27 17.73 3.80 -15.59
CA LYS A 27 16.53 3.10 -16.09
C LYS A 27 15.97 2.04 -15.15
N SER A 28 16.53 1.85 -13.95
CA SER A 28 15.87 1.07 -12.91
C SER A 28 14.53 1.73 -12.54
N LYS A 29 13.61 0.94 -11.99
CA LYS A 29 12.25 1.39 -11.68
C LYS A 29 11.99 1.22 -10.20
N THR A 30 11.65 2.32 -9.52
CA THR A 30 11.28 2.31 -8.10
C THR A 30 9.75 2.43 -7.96
N PHE A 31 9.20 1.61 -7.09
CA PHE A 31 7.78 1.52 -6.78
C PHE A 31 7.66 1.74 -5.27
N ALA A 32 6.95 2.77 -4.87
CA ALA A 32 6.71 3.06 -3.46
C ALA A 32 5.22 3.23 -3.18
N ALA A 33 4.78 2.76 -2.02
CA ALA A 33 3.46 3.01 -1.47
C ALA A 33 3.59 3.63 -0.08
N ILE A 34 2.80 4.67 0.15
CA ILE A 34 2.80 5.46 1.37
C ILE A 34 1.39 5.44 1.93
N TYR A 35 1.24 4.96 3.16
CA TYR A 35 -0.04 4.88 3.87
C TYR A 35 0.10 5.54 5.24
N MET A 36 -1.01 6.06 5.75
CA MET A 36 -1.10 6.53 7.13
C MET A 36 -2.26 5.83 7.82
N HIS A 37 -1.99 5.20 8.95
CA HIS A 37 -2.99 4.48 9.75
C HIS A 37 -2.70 4.67 11.22
N GLU A 38 -3.69 5.16 11.98
CA GLU A 38 -3.61 5.39 13.42
C GLU A 38 -2.40 6.24 13.84
N ASN A 39 -2.19 7.36 13.14
CA ASN A 39 -1.08 8.30 13.31
C ASN A 39 0.31 7.70 13.04
N ARG A 40 0.39 6.57 12.34
CA ARG A 40 1.65 5.95 11.91
C ARG A 40 1.76 5.99 10.39
N VAL A 41 2.96 6.32 9.91
CA VAL A 41 3.27 6.35 8.47
C VAL A 41 4.00 5.06 8.10
N TYR A 42 3.48 4.39 7.09
CA TYR A 42 4.06 3.17 6.52
C TYR A 42 4.51 3.46 5.10
N ILE A 43 5.80 3.26 4.83
CA ILE A 43 6.40 3.41 3.51
C ILE A 43 6.96 2.04 3.11
N THR A 44 6.46 1.50 2.01
CA THR A 44 7.02 0.30 1.39
C THR A 44 7.60 0.69 0.04
N GLU A 45 8.81 0.24 -0.24
CA GLU A 45 9.45 0.48 -1.53
C GLU A 45 10.17 -0.75 -2.06
N ALA A 46 10.27 -0.82 -3.38
CA ALA A 46 11.09 -1.78 -4.08
C ALA A 46 11.64 -1.15 -5.36
N THR A 47 12.89 -1.48 -5.68
CA THR A 47 13.55 -1.09 -6.92
C THR A 47 13.91 -2.33 -7.70
N VAL A 48 13.58 -2.32 -8.99
CA VAL A 48 13.92 -3.41 -9.92
C VAL A 48 14.84 -2.88 -11.02
N PRO A 49 15.77 -3.71 -11.54
CA PRO A 49 16.63 -3.32 -12.66
C PRO A 49 15.79 -3.05 -13.92
N ALA A 50 16.37 -2.32 -14.87
CA ALA A 50 15.70 -1.92 -16.11
C ALA A 50 15.15 -3.10 -16.94
N SER A 51 15.78 -4.28 -16.84
CA SER A 51 15.41 -5.50 -17.54
C SER A 51 14.26 -6.28 -16.89
N ALA A 52 13.90 -5.96 -15.64
CA ALA A 52 12.84 -6.68 -14.94
C ALA A 52 11.45 -6.22 -15.42
N PRO A 53 10.46 -7.13 -15.45
CA PRO A 53 9.09 -6.75 -15.74
C PRO A 53 8.58 -5.77 -14.66
N PRO A 54 7.66 -4.85 -15.01
CA PRO A 54 7.06 -3.96 -14.02
C PRO A 54 6.40 -4.78 -12.89
N PRO A 55 6.73 -4.54 -11.61
CA PRO A 55 6.18 -5.25 -10.47
C PRO A 55 4.73 -4.81 -10.16
N ALA A 56 3.81 -5.03 -11.09
CA ALA A 56 2.39 -4.70 -10.94
C ALA A 56 1.77 -5.38 -9.70
N LEU A 57 2.27 -6.56 -9.33
CA LEU A 57 1.79 -7.36 -8.21
C LEU A 57 2.29 -6.89 -6.83
N PHE A 58 3.39 -6.14 -6.75
CA PHE A 58 3.92 -5.63 -5.47
C PHE A 58 2.86 -4.82 -4.70
N TYR A 59 1.95 -4.21 -5.44
CA TYR A 59 0.88 -3.39 -4.88
C TYR A 59 -0.33 -4.15 -4.38
N GLN A 60 -0.57 -5.37 -4.87
CA GLN A 60 -1.79 -6.13 -4.61
C GLN A 60 -1.69 -6.97 -3.34
N SER A 61 -0.48 -7.29 -2.88
CA SER A 61 -0.24 -8.17 -1.73
C SER A 61 -0.29 -7.46 -0.37
N MET A 62 -0.40 -6.13 -0.31
CA MET A 62 -0.36 -5.39 0.95
C MET A 62 -1.71 -5.39 1.67
N GLY A 63 -1.67 -5.62 2.99
CA GLY A 63 -2.79 -5.46 3.91
C GLY A 63 -2.30 -5.05 5.29
N PHE A 64 -3.20 -4.47 6.08
CA PHE A 64 -2.93 -4.06 7.46
C PHE A 64 -3.46 -5.10 8.42
N LEU A 65 -2.68 -5.41 9.46
CA LEU A 65 -3.11 -6.24 10.58
C LEU A 65 -3.19 -5.38 11.83
N ASP A 66 -4.17 -5.65 12.69
CA ASP A 66 -4.21 -5.07 14.03
C ASP A 66 -3.32 -5.87 15.01
N LYS A 67 -3.32 -5.42 16.27
CA LYS A 67 -2.51 -6.01 17.34
C LYS A 67 -2.79 -7.50 17.60
N ASP A 68 -3.95 -8.00 17.20
CA ASP A 68 -4.37 -9.39 17.39
C ASP A 68 -4.14 -10.21 16.11
N GLY A 69 -3.48 -9.64 15.10
CA GLY A 69 -3.20 -10.26 13.81
C GLY A 69 -4.42 -10.31 12.88
N VAL A 70 -5.50 -9.59 13.21
CA VAL A 70 -6.71 -9.57 12.39
C VAL A 70 -6.59 -8.51 11.30
N ARG A 71 -7.03 -8.84 10.09
CA ARG A 71 -6.97 -7.93 8.95
C ARG A 71 -7.85 -6.69 9.18
N VAL A 72 -7.26 -5.52 9.06
CA VAL A 72 -7.95 -4.23 9.14
C VAL A 72 -8.54 -3.92 7.78
N ARG A 73 -9.88 -3.86 7.72
CA ARG A 73 -10.65 -3.53 6.52
C ARG A 73 -11.81 -2.63 6.89
N TYR A 74 -11.91 -1.45 6.26
CA TYR A 74 -13.00 -0.49 6.52
C TYR A 74 -14.14 -0.60 5.49
N ASP A 75 -15.37 -0.24 5.89
CA ASP A 75 -16.52 -0.25 4.98
C ASP A 75 -16.44 0.86 3.91
N SER A 76 -15.77 1.95 4.24
CA SER A 76 -15.50 3.12 3.42
C SER A 76 -14.05 3.57 3.57
N ILE A 77 -13.64 4.62 2.84
CA ILE A 77 -12.25 5.09 2.87
C ILE A 77 -11.88 5.63 4.25
N TYR A 78 -10.88 5.01 4.87
CA TYR A 78 -10.21 5.54 6.04
C TYR A 78 -9.20 6.59 5.61
N SER A 79 -9.26 7.75 6.24
CA SER A 79 -8.25 8.81 6.16
C SER A 79 -7.94 9.27 7.57
N ASN A 80 -6.65 9.39 7.89
CA ASN A 80 -6.19 9.65 9.25
C ASN A 80 -6.69 10.99 9.83
N ALA A 81 -7.12 11.92 8.98
CA ALA A 81 -7.63 13.24 9.38
C ALA A 81 -9.10 13.23 9.85
N TYR A 82 -9.81 12.11 9.73
CA TYR A 82 -11.24 12.00 10.04
C TYR A 82 -11.52 10.85 11.02
N PRO A 83 -12.68 10.87 11.71
CA PRO A 83 -13.11 9.72 12.50
C PRO A 83 -13.07 8.44 11.67
N ALA A 84 -12.52 7.37 12.26
CA ALA A 84 -12.37 6.11 11.57
C ALA A 84 -13.75 5.54 11.18
N PRO A 85 -13.93 5.08 9.92
CA PRO A 85 -15.14 4.36 9.54
C PRO A 85 -15.29 3.04 10.31
N LYS A 86 -16.43 2.38 10.15
CA LYS A 86 -16.63 1.06 10.77
C LYS A 86 -15.70 0.05 10.10
N ARG A 87 -15.05 -0.78 10.93
CA ARG A 87 -14.35 -1.97 10.43
C ARG A 87 -15.39 -2.97 9.95
N VAL A 88 -15.15 -3.60 8.80
CA VAL A 88 -15.92 -4.73 8.30
C VAL A 88 -15.30 -6.00 8.88
N PRO A 89 -15.99 -6.69 9.80
CA PRO A 89 -15.52 -7.98 10.30
C PRO A 89 -15.57 -9.01 9.16
N GLY A 90 -14.51 -9.82 9.00
CA GLY A 90 -14.54 -10.97 8.09
C GLY A 90 -14.02 -10.78 6.65
N GLY A 91 -13.02 -9.92 6.44
CA GLY A 91 -12.17 -9.99 5.23
C GLY A 91 -11.33 -11.28 5.23
N PRO A 92 -10.78 -11.73 4.07
CA PRO A 92 -10.53 -13.16 3.71
C PRO A 92 -9.66 -14.01 4.64
N ASN A 93 -9.09 -13.46 5.71
CA ASN A 93 -8.36 -14.21 6.73
C ASN A 93 -9.19 -14.31 8.02
N ARG A 94 -10.00 -15.37 8.09
CA ARG A 94 -10.04 -16.21 9.31
C ARG A 94 -8.60 -16.65 9.66
N PRO A 95 -8.32 -17.13 10.89
CA PRO A 95 -7.01 -17.74 11.16
C PRO A 95 -6.68 -18.70 10.01
N MET A 96 -5.45 -18.64 9.48
CA MET A 96 -4.94 -19.69 8.62
C MET A 96 -4.89 -20.94 9.50
N GLY A 97 -6.01 -21.66 9.58
CA GLY A 97 -6.01 -23.01 10.09
C GLY A 97 -4.96 -23.79 9.32
N CYS A 98 -4.12 -24.50 10.05
CA CYS A 98 -3.20 -25.49 9.51
C CYS A 98 -3.86 -26.37 8.44
#